data_AF-A0A8J7XZZ4-F1
#
_entry.id   AF-A0A8J7XZZ4-F1
#
_cell.length_a   1.000
_cell.length_b   1.000
_cell.length_c   1.000
_cell.angle_alpha   90.00
_cell.angle_beta   90.00
_cell.angle_gamma   90.00
#
_symmetry.space_group_name_H-M   'P 1'
#
loop_
_entity.id
_entity.type
_entity.pdbx_description
1 polymer ?
#
loop_
_entity_poly.entity_id
_entity_poly.type
_entity_poly.pdbx_seq_one_letter_code
_entity_poly.pdbx_strand_id
1 'polypeptide(L)'
;MKYGWIILLLLAAGCIGQNPAPSGSSTPSSSPQPSSGPQMYKDLTDTQILELMDQLSPVVLYLYSSTCSTCETAKPLVEELYETYHLSIIWVNRQENKAIFDMFNFAYYPAIYIHTDSEVYIHFGESDSLTRTYQQIIDGTLVGMHRVEYTIQDTNILIPTSALIPDTLYYLDYDRHRIFVFISRTATLFVFSGSQNCETGWLYLKDDLLYDGENAGRWQRDTLFPHGGNCGGLVLVPHDVTGSSIVISVETMEVYL
;
A
#
# COMPACT_ATOMS: atom_id res chain seq x y z
N MET A 1 -35.43 2.43 41.46
CA MET A 1 -36.79 2.29 40.90
C MET A 1 -36.61 1.85 39.44
N LYS A 2 -36.48 0.57 39.08
CA LYS A 2 -37.47 -0.53 38.98
C LYS A 2 -38.73 -0.17 38.17
N TYR A 3 -38.72 -0.44 36.86
CA TYR A 3 -39.84 -0.90 35.99
C TYR A 3 -39.16 -1.44 34.70
N GLY A 4 -39.28 -2.67 34.22
CA GLY A 4 -40.14 -3.80 34.58
C GLY A 4 -41.37 -3.86 33.68
N TRP A 5 -41.24 -4.25 32.41
CA TRP A 5 -42.38 -4.68 31.58
C TRP A 5 -42.04 -5.96 30.80
N ILE A 6 -42.72 -7.03 31.21
CA ILE A 6 -42.83 -8.32 30.56
C ILE A 6 -43.99 -8.20 29.56
N ILE A 7 -43.78 -8.63 28.31
CA ILE A 7 -44.86 -8.93 27.39
C ILE A 7 -44.75 -10.42 27.02
N LEU A 8 -45.81 -11.13 27.37
CA LEU A 8 -46.10 -12.53 27.09
C LEU A 8 -47.28 -12.57 26.10
N LEU A 9 -47.43 -13.70 25.39
CA LEU A 9 -48.55 -14.14 24.52
C LEU A 9 -48.50 -13.63 23.06
N LEU A 10 -48.72 -14.43 22.01
CA LEU A 10 -49.58 -15.62 21.87
C LEU A 10 -49.05 -16.56 20.76
N LEU A 11 -49.21 -17.87 21.00
CA LEU A 11 -49.16 -18.94 20.02
C LEU A 11 -50.41 -18.91 19.12
N ALA A 12 -50.23 -19.05 17.81
CA ALA A 12 -51.24 -19.56 16.90
C ALA A 12 -50.62 -20.65 16.03
N ALA A 13 -51.17 -21.86 16.15
CA ALA A 13 -50.88 -23.01 15.32
C ALA A 13 -51.67 -22.93 14.00
N GLY A 14 -51.17 -23.56 12.93
CA GLY A 14 -52.03 -24.00 11.84
C GLY A 14 -51.45 -24.05 10.42
N CYS A 15 -50.91 -25.22 10.07
CA CYS A 15 -51.04 -25.98 8.81
C CYS A 15 -50.57 -25.43 7.44
N ILE A 16 -49.50 -26.08 6.94
CA ILE A 16 -49.36 -26.87 5.68
C ILE A 16 -50.00 -26.34 4.38
N GLY A 17 -49.14 -26.15 3.36
CA GLY A 17 -49.52 -26.18 1.93
C GLY A 17 -48.29 -26.30 1.01
N GLN A 18 -48.12 -27.45 0.35
CA GLN A 18 -47.14 -27.70 -0.72
C GLN A 18 -47.58 -27.04 -2.03
N ASN A 19 -46.62 -26.52 -2.83
CA ASN A 19 -46.57 -26.76 -4.28
C ASN A 19 -45.22 -26.30 -4.91
N PRO A 20 -44.87 -26.80 -6.12
CA PRO A 20 -43.49 -26.94 -6.58
C PRO A 20 -42.91 -25.75 -7.36
N ALA A 21 -41.58 -25.86 -7.57
CA ALA A 21 -40.61 -24.95 -8.21
C ALA A 21 -41.06 -24.07 -9.38
N PRO A 22 -40.33 -22.96 -9.60
CA PRO A 22 -39.89 -22.56 -10.92
C PRO A 22 -38.37 -22.69 -11.08
N SER A 23 -37.97 -23.18 -12.24
CA SER A 23 -36.59 -23.11 -12.74
C SER A 23 -36.08 -21.68 -12.72
N GLY A 24 -34.91 -21.47 -12.14
CA GLY A 24 -34.13 -20.26 -12.24
C GLY A 24 -32.66 -20.64 -12.32
N SER A 25 -32.05 -20.38 -13.47
CA SER A 25 -30.61 -20.55 -13.69
C SER A 25 -29.82 -19.66 -12.73
N SER A 26 -29.18 -20.25 -11.73
CA SER A 26 -28.18 -19.55 -10.94
C SER A 26 -26.82 -19.71 -11.60
N THR A 27 -26.45 -18.73 -12.40
CA THR A 27 -25.03 -18.39 -12.62
C THR A 27 -24.45 -18.06 -11.25
N PRO A 28 -23.41 -18.74 -10.75
CA PRO A 28 -22.74 -18.30 -9.54
C PRO A 28 -21.87 -17.09 -9.90
N SER A 29 -22.38 -15.89 -9.61
CA SER A 29 -21.53 -14.72 -9.42
C SER A 29 -20.99 -14.80 -7.99
N SER A 30 -19.94 -15.59 -7.80
CA SER A 30 -19.22 -15.66 -6.53
C SER A 30 -18.41 -14.38 -6.35
N SER A 31 -18.98 -13.41 -5.64
CA SER A 31 -18.17 -12.39 -4.98
C SER A 31 -17.30 -13.11 -3.92
N PRO A 32 -15.99 -12.82 -3.81
CA PRO A 32 -15.14 -13.42 -2.78
C PRO A 32 -15.67 -13.02 -1.41
N GLN A 33 -16.34 -13.94 -0.72
CA GLN A 33 -16.66 -13.75 0.68
C GLN A 33 -15.38 -13.97 1.49
N PRO A 34 -14.99 -13.05 2.40
CA PRO A 34 -13.80 -13.23 3.23
C PRO A 34 -13.96 -14.50 4.07
N SER A 35 -13.11 -15.49 3.83
CA SER A 35 -12.94 -16.61 4.77
C SER A 35 -12.14 -16.12 5.97
N SER A 36 -12.41 -16.65 7.17
CA SER A 36 -11.91 -16.12 8.45
C SER A 36 -10.42 -16.39 8.75
N GLY A 37 -9.57 -16.55 7.74
CA GLY A 37 -8.14 -16.81 7.92
C GLY A 37 -7.29 -16.28 6.75
N PRO A 38 -5.96 -16.27 6.90
CA PRO A 38 -5.04 -15.91 5.83
C PRO A 38 -5.22 -16.81 4.60
N GLN A 39 -5.18 -16.21 3.40
CA GLN A 39 -5.36 -16.94 2.15
C GLN A 39 -4.44 -16.43 1.04
N MET A 40 -4.17 -17.30 0.07
CA MET A 40 -3.68 -16.86 -1.24
C MET A 40 -4.86 -16.55 -2.16
N TYR A 41 -5.00 -15.28 -2.53
CA TYR A 41 -6.01 -14.80 -3.48
C TYR A 41 -5.42 -14.73 -4.89
N LYS A 42 -6.16 -15.21 -5.89
CA LYS A 42 -5.77 -15.24 -7.31
C LYS A 42 -6.96 -14.82 -8.17
N ASP A 43 -6.68 -14.45 -9.41
CA ASP A 43 -7.68 -14.13 -10.45
C ASP A 43 -8.69 -13.06 -10.00
N LEU A 44 -8.20 -12.04 -9.27
CA LEU A 44 -9.00 -10.93 -8.77
C LEU A 44 -9.00 -9.76 -9.74
N THR A 45 -10.13 -9.05 -9.81
CA THR A 45 -10.23 -7.75 -10.47
C THR A 45 -9.53 -6.66 -9.67
N ASP A 46 -9.17 -5.55 -10.33
CA ASP A 46 -8.52 -4.39 -9.68
C ASP A 46 -9.33 -3.87 -8.49
N THR A 47 -10.65 -3.77 -8.62
CA THR A 47 -11.53 -3.33 -7.52
C THR A 47 -11.50 -4.29 -6.33
N GLN A 48 -11.52 -5.60 -6.56
CA GLN A 48 -11.45 -6.60 -5.49
C GLN A 48 -10.10 -6.57 -4.77
N ILE A 49 -9.01 -6.30 -5.50
CA ILE A 49 -7.68 -6.16 -4.90
C ILE A 49 -7.68 -4.99 -3.92
N LEU A 50 -8.18 -3.81 -4.34
CA LEU A 50 -8.27 -2.63 -3.47
C LEU A 50 -9.16 -2.88 -2.26
N GLU A 51 -10.33 -3.50 -2.45
CA GLU A 51 -11.24 -3.84 -1.35
C GLU A 51 -10.59 -4.78 -0.32
N LEU A 52 -9.81 -5.77 -0.77
CA LEU A 52 -9.07 -6.64 0.14
C LEU A 52 -7.92 -5.93 0.83
N MET A 53 -7.25 -4.99 0.16
CA MET A 53 -6.21 -4.17 0.79
C MET A 53 -6.76 -3.33 1.93
N ASP A 54 -7.95 -2.75 1.77
CA ASP A 54 -8.61 -1.98 2.82
C ASP A 54 -9.11 -2.85 3.99
N GLN A 55 -9.40 -4.13 3.73
CA GLN A 55 -9.96 -5.05 4.73
C GLN A 55 -8.91 -5.87 5.49
N LEU A 56 -7.72 -6.06 4.91
CA LEU A 56 -6.69 -6.95 5.41
C LEU A 56 -5.41 -6.17 5.74
N SER A 57 -4.90 -6.36 6.95
CA SER A 57 -3.58 -5.86 7.35
C SER A 57 -2.97 -6.86 8.36
N PRO A 58 -1.77 -7.43 8.09
CA PRO A 58 -0.94 -7.23 6.90
C PRO A 58 -1.49 -7.94 5.66
N VAL A 59 -1.28 -7.36 4.47
CA VAL A 59 -1.53 -8.02 3.18
C VAL A 59 -0.35 -7.84 2.25
N VAL A 60 0.02 -8.90 1.54
CA VAL A 60 1.12 -8.90 0.58
C VAL A 60 0.57 -9.02 -0.83
N LEU A 61 0.94 -8.12 -1.71
CA LEU A 61 0.68 -8.21 -3.14
C LEU A 61 1.91 -8.81 -3.80
N TYR A 62 1.77 -9.98 -4.42
CA TYR A 62 2.79 -10.54 -5.29
C TYR A 62 2.54 -10.11 -6.73
N LEU A 63 3.42 -9.26 -7.25
CA LEU A 63 3.34 -8.63 -8.56
C LEU A 63 4.11 -9.50 -9.57
N TYR A 64 3.42 -9.98 -10.60
CA TYR A 64 4.02 -10.89 -11.58
C TYR A 64 3.43 -10.72 -12.99
N SER A 65 4.00 -11.44 -13.95
CA SER A 65 3.46 -11.58 -15.30
C SER A 65 3.52 -13.04 -15.73
N SER A 66 2.49 -13.53 -16.43
CA SER A 66 2.44 -14.92 -16.93
C SER A 66 3.53 -15.25 -17.95
N THR A 67 4.21 -14.25 -18.52
CA THR A 67 5.29 -14.44 -19.51
C THR A 67 6.69 -14.27 -18.91
N CYS A 68 6.78 -14.05 -17.59
CA CYS A 68 8.02 -13.78 -16.88
C CYS A 68 8.62 -15.09 -16.34
N SER A 69 9.73 -15.55 -16.94
CA SER A 69 10.41 -16.78 -16.50
C SER A 69 10.93 -16.68 -15.07
N THR A 70 11.47 -15.52 -14.68
CA THR A 70 11.94 -15.26 -13.32
C THR A 70 10.80 -15.26 -12.30
N CYS A 71 9.58 -14.95 -12.73
CA CYS A 71 8.42 -14.99 -11.85
C CYS A 71 8.03 -16.44 -11.55
N GLU A 72 8.11 -17.35 -12.54
CA GLU A 72 7.87 -18.78 -12.33
C GLU A 72 8.82 -19.41 -11.31
N THR A 73 10.10 -19.06 -11.38
CA THR A 73 11.13 -19.52 -10.45
C THR A 73 11.04 -18.86 -9.07
N ALA A 74 10.46 -17.66 -8.99
CA ALA A 74 10.22 -16.94 -7.74
C ALA A 74 8.98 -17.43 -6.96
N LYS A 75 8.02 -18.11 -7.59
CA LYS A 75 6.77 -18.57 -6.93
C LYS A 75 7.02 -19.36 -5.63
N PRO A 76 7.96 -20.32 -5.56
CA PRO A 76 8.21 -21.07 -4.33
C PRO A 76 8.63 -20.19 -3.16
N LEU A 77 9.31 -19.06 -3.39
CA LEU A 77 9.71 -18.12 -2.35
C LEU A 77 8.50 -17.41 -1.74
N VAL A 78 7.49 -17.10 -2.56
CA VAL A 78 6.23 -16.48 -2.13
C VAL A 78 5.37 -17.50 -1.36
N GLU A 79 5.36 -18.75 -1.81
CA GLU A 79 4.68 -19.84 -1.10
C GLU A 79 5.34 -20.12 0.25
N GLU A 80 6.68 -20.12 0.33
CA GLU A 80 7.42 -20.23 1.59
C GLU A 80 7.08 -19.09 2.55
N LEU A 81 6.96 -17.85 2.05
CA LEU A 81 6.56 -16.69 2.84
C LEU A 81 5.17 -16.88 3.45
N TYR A 82 4.21 -17.37 2.66
CA TYR A 82 2.86 -17.71 3.13
C TYR A 82 2.88 -18.80 4.21
N GLU A 83 3.59 -19.90 3.98
CA GLU A 83 3.62 -21.03 4.91
C GLU A 83 4.31 -20.67 6.23
N THR A 84 5.33 -19.81 6.18
CA THR A 84 6.12 -19.41 7.36
C THR A 84 5.38 -18.40 8.24
N TYR A 85 4.74 -17.40 7.63
CA TYR A 85 4.15 -16.27 8.36
C TYR A 85 2.62 -16.25 8.35
N HIS A 86 1.97 -17.16 7.63
CA HIS A 86 0.51 -17.23 7.47
C HIS A 86 -0.09 -15.87 7.08
N LEU A 87 0.42 -15.28 6.00
CA LEU A 87 -0.01 -13.97 5.51
C LEU A 87 -1.12 -14.11 4.47
N SER A 88 -1.98 -13.10 4.37
CA SER A 88 -2.83 -12.96 3.19
C SER A 88 -1.98 -12.48 2.02
N ILE A 89 -1.93 -13.26 0.93
CA ILE A 89 -1.16 -12.92 -0.27
C ILE A 89 -2.10 -12.80 -1.46
N ILE A 90 -2.11 -11.63 -2.12
CA ILE A 90 -2.85 -11.35 -3.34
C ILE A 90 -1.89 -11.48 -4.52
N TRP A 91 -2.19 -12.38 -5.45
CA TRP A 91 -1.45 -12.52 -6.70
C TRP A 91 -2.00 -11.51 -7.71
N VAL A 92 -1.15 -10.59 -8.16
CA VAL A 92 -1.53 -9.48 -9.04
C VAL A 92 -0.80 -9.64 -10.37
N ASN A 93 -1.55 -9.90 -11.43
CA ASN A 93 -1.00 -10.14 -12.75
C ASN A 93 -0.93 -8.83 -13.55
N ARG A 94 0.23 -8.48 -14.11
CA ARG A 94 0.39 -7.24 -14.89
C ARG A 94 -0.57 -7.08 -16.06
N GLN A 95 -0.90 -8.16 -16.75
CA GLN A 95 -1.75 -8.09 -17.94
C GLN A 95 -3.23 -7.92 -17.57
N GLU A 96 -3.65 -8.55 -16.48
CA GLU A 96 -5.05 -8.55 -16.03
C GLU A 96 -5.35 -7.36 -15.11
N ASN A 97 -4.36 -6.92 -14.33
CA ASN A 97 -4.48 -5.90 -13.30
C ASN A 97 -3.73 -4.60 -13.64
N LYS A 98 -3.87 -4.15 -14.90
CA LYS A 98 -3.14 -2.98 -15.39
C LYS A 98 -3.41 -1.73 -14.55
N ALA A 99 -4.64 -1.51 -14.08
CA ALA A 99 -4.95 -0.31 -13.30
C ALA A 99 -4.23 -0.29 -11.95
N ILE A 100 -4.04 -1.44 -11.29
CA ILE A 100 -3.24 -1.53 -10.07
C ILE A 100 -1.77 -1.22 -10.37
N PHE A 101 -1.21 -1.81 -11.43
CA PHE A 101 0.16 -1.52 -11.84
C PHE A 101 0.37 -0.04 -12.18
N ASP A 102 -0.58 0.59 -12.86
CA ASP A 102 -0.52 2.00 -13.23
C ASP A 102 -0.72 2.91 -11.99
N MET A 103 -1.68 2.58 -11.11
CA MET A 103 -2.00 3.34 -9.88
C MET A 103 -0.83 3.35 -8.88
N PHE A 104 -0.23 2.19 -8.64
CA PHE A 104 0.91 2.04 -7.76
C PHE A 104 2.25 2.24 -8.49
N ASN A 105 2.19 2.50 -9.80
CA ASN A 105 3.33 2.63 -10.70
C ASN A 105 4.38 1.52 -10.50
N PHE A 106 3.93 0.26 -10.40
CA PHE A 106 4.80 -0.88 -10.24
C PHE A 106 5.59 -1.14 -11.53
N ALA A 107 6.88 -0.81 -11.52
CA ALA A 107 7.72 -0.89 -12.70
C ALA A 107 8.39 -2.26 -12.90
N TYR A 108 8.57 -3.04 -11.83
CA TYR A 108 9.36 -4.26 -11.84
C TYR A 108 8.55 -5.46 -11.34
N TYR A 109 8.87 -6.64 -11.86
CA TYR A 109 8.33 -7.90 -11.40
C TYR A 109 9.31 -9.03 -11.78
N PRO A 110 9.48 -10.07 -10.94
CA PRO A 110 8.69 -10.33 -9.73
C PRO A 110 8.99 -9.37 -8.58
N ALA A 111 7.94 -8.92 -7.91
CA ALA A 111 8.06 -8.01 -6.78
C ALA A 111 6.98 -8.31 -5.73
N ILE A 112 7.24 -7.95 -4.48
CA ILE A 112 6.22 -7.93 -3.43
C ILE A 112 5.96 -6.49 -2.99
N TYR A 113 4.70 -6.17 -2.75
CA TYR A 113 4.28 -4.98 -2.07
C TYR A 113 3.56 -5.36 -0.78
N ILE A 114 4.06 -4.88 0.36
CA ILE A 114 3.55 -5.21 1.68
C ILE A 114 2.77 -4.01 2.18
N HIS A 115 1.47 -4.20 2.37
CA HIS A 115 0.58 -3.18 2.91
C HIS A 115 0.31 -3.48 4.39
N THR A 116 0.85 -2.59 5.23
CA THR A 116 0.69 -2.54 6.69
C THR A 116 0.63 -1.08 7.12
N ASP A 117 0.92 -0.77 8.39
CA ASP A 117 1.20 0.61 8.85
C ASP A 117 2.45 1.22 8.19
N SER A 118 3.30 0.39 7.59
CA SER A 118 4.45 0.75 6.77
C SER A 118 4.36 0.04 5.41
N GLU A 119 4.42 0.79 4.32
CA GLU A 119 4.35 0.26 2.96
C GLU A 119 5.75 -0.05 2.43
N VAL A 120 5.96 -1.29 2.01
CA VAL A 120 7.26 -1.74 1.50
C VAL A 120 7.08 -2.36 0.12
N TYR A 121 7.88 -1.91 -0.86
CA TYR A 121 7.91 -2.48 -2.21
C TYR A 121 9.29 -3.08 -2.49
N ILE A 122 9.37 -4.37 -2.79
CA ILE A 122 10.62 -5.10 -3.00
C ILE A 122 10.57 -5.83 -4.33
N HIS A 123 11.44 -5.46 -5.26
CA HIS A 123 11.79 -6.31 -6.39
C HIS A 123 12.81 -7.36 -5.94
N PHE A 124 12.66 -8.60 -6.40
CA PHE A 124 13.50 -9.71 -5.95
C PHE A 124 13.73 -10.73 -7.08
N GLY A 125 14.75 -11.57 -6.91
CA GLY A 125 15.10 -12.66 -7.80
C GLY A 125 15.18 -14.01 -7.07
N GLU A 126 15.60 -15.03 -7.83
CA GLU A 126 15.61 -16.43 -7.40
C GLU A 126 16.58 -16.71 -6.23
N SER A 127 17.59 -15.86 -6.05
CA SER A 127 18.60 -15.99 -4.99
C SER A 127 18.25 -15.25 -3.71
N ASP A 128 17.18 -14.46 -3.71
CA ASP A 128 16.78 -13.65 -2.55
C ASP A 128 15.99 -14.47 -1.54
N SER A 129 15.97 -14.02 -0.29
CA SER A 129 15.22 -14.66 0.79
C SER A 129 14.09 -13.74 1.26
N LEU A 130 12.89 -13.95 0.70
CA LEU A 130 11.70 -13.17 1.08
C LEU A 130 11.35 -13.32 2.56
N THR A 131 11.56 -14.51 3.13
CA THR A 131 11.34 -14.78 4.56
C THR A 131 12.26 -13.94 5.43
N ARG A 132 13.56 -13.84 5.08
CA ARG A 132 14.50 -12.94 5.75
C ARG A 132 14.08 -11.48 5.61
N THR A 133 13.75 -11.03 4.40
CA THR A 133 13.35 -9.64 4.17
C THR A 133 12.09 -9.29 4.95
N TYR A 134 11.10 -10.19 5.00
CA TYR A 134 9.89 -9.98 5.80
C TYR A 134 10.19 -9.98 7.30
N GLN A 135 11.13 -10.80 7.76
CA GLN A 135 11.59 -10.76 9.15
C GLN A 135 12.19 -9.40 9.51
N GLN A 136 12.97 -8.81 8.60
CA GLN A 136 13.54 -7.47 8.78
C GLN A 136 12.47 -6.38 8.84
N ILE A 137 11.32 -6.58 8.17
CA ILE A 137 10.18 -5.65 8.28
C ILE A 137 9.53 -5.77 9.65
N ILE A 138 9.30 -7.00 10.13
CA ILE A 138 8.69 -7.24 11.44
C ILE A 138 9.57 -6.73 12.59
N ASP A 139 10.89 -6.93 12.50
CA ASP A 139 11.82 -6.48 13.55
C ASP A 139 12.17 -4.98 13.46
N GLY A 140 11.65 -4.29 12.44
CA GLY A 140 11.83 -2.86 12.22
C GLY A 140 13.23 -2.48 11.74
N THR A 141 14.06 -3.45 11.33
CA THR A 141 15.34 -3.16 10.67
C THR A 141 15.11 -2.66 9.26
N LEU A 142 14.14 -3.18 8.52
CA LEU A 142 13.70 -2.63 7.23
C LEU A 142 12.39 -1.87 7.43
N VAL A 143 12.40 -0.55 7.18
CA VAL A 143 11.21 0.30 7.38
C VAL A 143 10.77 0.85 6.03
N GLY A 144 9.48 0.75 5.76
CA GLY A 144 8.88 1.26 4.54
C GLY A 144 8.49 2.74 4.63
N MET A 145 7.54 3.10 3.78
CA MET A 145 6.94 4.43 3.76
C MET A 145 5.70 4.44 4.66
N HIS A 146 5.55 5.49 5.46
CA HIS A 146 4.42 5.63 6.36
C HIS A 146 3.40 6.62 5.82
N ARG A 147 2.14 6.21 5.75
CA ARG A 147 1.07 7.14 5.41
C ARG A 147 0.95 8.19 6.51
N VAL A 148 0.90 9.47 6.13
CA VAL A 148 0.61 10.57 7.05
C VAL A 148 -0.74 11.18 6.75
N GLU A 149 -1.53 11.38 7.81
CA GLU A 149 -2.80 12.09 7.72
C GLU A 149 -2.57 13.59 7.50
N TYR A 150 -3.45 14.21 6.72
CA TYR A 150 -3.40 15.63 6.40
C TYR A 150 -4.79 16.25 6.39
N THR A 151 -4.86 17.57 6.45
CA THR A 151 -6.09 18.33 6.23
C THR A 151 -5.94 19.31 5.08
N ILE A 152 -7.05 19.71 4.49
CA ILE A 152 -7.09 20.76 3.46
C ILE A 152 -7.72 22.01 4.06
N GLN A 153 -7.02 23.15 3.97
CA GLN A 153 -7.55 24.46 4.36
C GLN A 153 -7.10 25.53 3.37
N ASP A 154 -8.06 26.28 2.83
CA ASP A 154 -7.82 27.43 1.95
C ASP A 154 -6.80 27.15 0.83
N THR A 155 -6.96 26.03 0.12
CA THR A 155 -6.04 25.52 -0.95
C THR A 155 -4.66 25.04 -0.48
N ASN A 156 -4.48 24.81 0.82
CA ASN A 156 -3.26 24.26 1.38
C ASN A 156 -3.48 22.85 1.95
N ILE A 157 -2.52 21.97 1.70
CA ILE A 157 -2.34 20.70 2.40
C ILE A 157 -1.59 21.01 3.70
N LEU A 158 -2.16 20.63 4.84
CA LEU A 158 -1.54 20.78 6.15
C LEU A 158 -1.19 19.42 6.73
N ILE A 159 0.10 19.21 6.95
CA ILE A 159 0.65 18.00 7.56
C ILE A 159 1.09 18.34 8.98
N PRO A 160 0.51 17.74 10.03
CA PRO A 160 0.86 18.07 11.40
C PRO A 160 2.29 17.62 11.72
N THR A 161 3.14 18.54 12.19
CA THR A 161 4.54 18.22 12.54
C THR A 161 4.63 17.24 13.71
N SER A 162 3.61 17.17 14.57
CA SER A 162 3.51 16.21 15.67
C SER A 162 3.33 14.76 15.21
N ALA A 163 2.93 14.53 13.96
CA ALA A 163 2.82 13.18 13.39
C ALA A 163 4.14 12.66 12.79
N LEU A 164 5.16 13.52 12.71
CA LEU A 164 6.42 13.21 12.02
C LEU A 164 7.54 12.94 13.03
N ILE A 165 8.23 11.83 12.81
CA ILE A 165 9.42 11.43 13.56
C ILE A 165 10.63 11.57 12.63
N PRO A 166 11.77 12.11 13.11
CA PRO A 166 13.00 12.13 12.33
C PRO A 166 13.44 10.73 11.90
N ASP A 167 14.11 10.66 10.75
CA ASP A 167 14.61 9.43 10.10
C ASP A 167 13.52 8.48 9.60
N THR A 168 12.31 9.00 9.38
CA THR A 168 11.18 8.24 8.83
C THR A 168 10.69 8.88 7.53
N LEU A 169 10.48 8.05 6.50
CA LEU A 169 9.89 8.47 5.24
C LEU A 169 8.37 8.35 5.32
N TYR A 170 7.70 9.49 5.18
CA TYR A 170 6.25 9.57 5.12
C TYR A 170 5.79 9.84 3.70
N TYR A 171 4.54 9.47 3.41
CA TYR A 171 3.87 9.83 2.18
C TYR A 171 2.40 10.21 2.43
N LEU A 172 1.84 10.99 1.53
CA LEU A 172 0.40 11.20 1.41
C LEU A 172 0.00 11.22 -0.07
N ASP A 173 -1.23 10.81 -0.35
CA ASP A 173 -1.82 10.89 -1.68
C ASP A 173 -2.82 12.05 -1.74
N TYR A 174 -2.63 12.94 -2.72
CA TYR A 174 -3.54 14.05 -3.02
C TYR A 174 -3.78 14.12 -4.54
N ASP A 175 -5.05 13.93 -4.93
CA ASP A 175 -5.46 13.74 -6.32
C ASP A 175 -4.63 12.64 -7.01
N ARG A 176 -3.78 12.99 -7.98
CA ARG A 176 -2.91 12.06 -8.72
C ARG A 176 -1.46 12.08 -8.25
N HIS A 177 -1.16 12.85 -7.19
CA HIS A 177 0.19 13.06 -6.72
C HIS A 177 0.40 12.37 -5.37
N ARG A 178 1.50 11.63 -5.28
CA ARG A 178 2.05 11.20 -3.98
C ARG A 178 3.12 12.19 -3.56
N ILE A 179 2.97 12.76 -2.38
CA ILE A 179 3.92 13.68 -1.78
C ILE A 179 4.65 12.93 -0.68
N PHE A 180 5.97 12.97 -0.72
CA PHE A 180 6.84 12.38 0.28
C PHE A 180 7.35 13.45 1.25
N VAL A 181 7.41 13.09 2.52
CA VAL A 181 7.94 13.94 3.58
C VAL A 181 9.00 13.16 4.33
N PHE A 182 10.20 13.71 4.42
CA PHE A 182 11.30 13.11 5.17
C PHE A 182 11.98 14.16 6.05
N ILE A 183 12.21 13.84 7.31
CA ILE A 183 12.98 14.68 8.23
C ILE A 183 14.28 13.94 8.54
N SER A 184 15.40 14.43 8.04
CA SER A 184 16.70 13.82 8.35
C SER A 184 17.08 13.93 9.83
N ARG A 185 18.05 13.13 10.27
CA ARG A 185 18.61 13.20 11.63
C ARG A 185 19.18 14.57 12.02
N THR A 186 19.57 15.39 11.04
CA THR A 186 20.04 16.77 11.25
C THR A 186 18.91 17.80 11.22
N ALA A 187 17.66 17.35 11.32
CA ALA A 187 16.44 18.16 11.27
C ALA A 187 16.25 18.95 9.96
N THR A 188 16.83 18.48 8.85
CA THR A 188 16.49 19.00 7.53
C THR A 188 15.22 18.33 7.03
N LEU A 189 14.21 19.14 6.71
CA LEU A 189 12.93 18.72 6.11
C LEU A 189 13.06 18.64 4.58
N PHE A 190 12.54 17.57 4.02
CA PHE A 190 12.41 17.35 2.59
C PHE A 190 10.94 17.07 2.26
N VAL A 191 10.42 17.80 1.28
CA VAL A 191 9.11 17.56 0.70
C VAL A 191 9.32 17.47 -0.81
N PHE A 192 8.94 16.33 -1.39
CA PHE A 192 9.15 16.06 -2.82
C PHE A 192 8.05 15.18 -3.38
N SER A 193 7.89 15.20 -4.70
CA SER A 193 6.94 14.34 -5.41
C SER A 193 7.54 13.93 -6.75
N GLY A 194 7.56 12.63 -7.05
CA GLY A 194 8.07 12.13 -8.33
C GLY A 194 9.53 12.51 -8.65
N SER A 195 9.85 12.55 -9.95
CA SER A 195 11.19 12.86 -10.48
C SER A 195 11.09 13.56 -11.85
N GLN A 196 12.01 14.48 -12.15
CA GLN A 196 11.90 15.46 -13.24
C GLN A 196 11.57 14.90 -14.63
N ASN A 197 12.02 13.69 -14.98
CA ASN A 197 11.87 13.12 -16.32
C ASN A 197 10.97 11.88 -16.36
N CYS A 198 10.24 11.60 -15.28
CA CYS A 198 9.31 10.49 -15.22
C CYS A 198 7.94 10.98 -14.76
N GLU A 199 6.91 10.59 -15.50
CA GLU A 199 5.49 10.82 -15.18
C GLU A 199 5.04 9.91 -14.03
N THR A 200 5.81 9.81 -12.96
CA THR A 200 5.59 8.81 -11.91
C THR A 200 5.16 9.46 -10.61
N GLY A 201 3.94 9.15 -10.19
CA GLY A 201 3.41 9.45 -8.86
C GLY A 201 4.03 8.58 -7.74
N TRP A 202 5.13 7.86 -7.99
CA TRP A 202 5.84 7.07 -6.98
C TRP A 202 7.33 7.37 -6.99
N LEU A 203 7.95 7.28 -5.82
CA LEU A 203 9.38 7.42 -5.65
C LEU A 203 10.06 6.13 -6.11
N TYR A 204 10.71 6.17 -7.28
CA TYR A 204 11.60 5.07 -7.65
C TYR A 204 12.95 5.27 -6.97
N LEU A 205 13.09 4.68 -5.79
CA LEU A 205 14.39 4.51 -5.15
C LEU A 205 15.09 3.33 -5.84
N LYS A 206 16.37 3.47 -6.19
CA LYS A 206 17.16 2.35 -6.72
C LYS A 206 17.11 1.15 -5.75
N ASP A 207 17.31 -0.06 -6.27
CA ASP A 207 17.30 -1.32 -5.49
C ASP A 207 18.23 -1.30 -4.25
N ASP A 208 19.28 -0.45 -4.23
CA ASP A 208 20.16 -0.22 -3.08
C ASP A 208 19.64 0.84 -2.08
N LEU A 209 18.41 1.33 -2.24
CA LEU A 209 17.82 2.42 -1.46
C LEU A 209 16.42 2.12 -0.93
N LEU A 210 15.94 0.87 -1.04
CA LEU A 210 15.00 0.36 -0.04
C LEU A 210 15.57 0.73 1.33
N TYR A 211 14.81 1.48 2.13
CA TYR A 211 15.27 1.87 3.46
C TYR A 211 15.38 0.59 4.30
N ASP A 212 16.58 0.00 4.27
CA ASP A 212 16.95 -1.25 4.94
C ASP A 212 17.30 -1.02 6.42
N GLY A 213 17.11 0.21 6.92
CA GLY A 213 17.47 0.72 8.26
C GLY A 213 18.93 0.54 8.69
N GLU A 214 19.75 -0.15 7.91
CA GLU A 214 21.17 -0.35 8.16
C GLU A 214 22.00 0.88 7.72
N ASN A 215 21.48 1.70 6.80
CA ASN A 215 22.23 2.81 6.21
C ASN A 215 21.49 4.16 6.19
N ALA A 216 21.12 4.69 7.37
CA ALA A 216 20.55 6.05 7.50
C ALA A 216 21.41 7.18 6.85
N GLY A 217 22.71 6.92 6.61
CA GLY A 217 23.59 7.81 5.87
C GLY A 217 23.25 7.97 4.37
N ARG A 218 22.40 7.13 3.79
CA ARG A 218 21.98 7.21 2.37
C ARG A 218 20.91 8.29 2.10
N TRP A 219 20.28 8.78 3.17
CA TRP A 219 19.24 9.83 3.15
C TRP A 219 19.78 11.19 3.64
N GLN A 220 20.94 11.61 3.12
CA GLN A 220 21.49 12.96 3.35
C GLN A 220 21.05 13.92 2.23
N ARG A 221 21.01 15.23 2.54
CA ARG A 221 20.58 16.29 1.61
C ARG A 221 21.26 16.22 0.24
N ASP A 222 22.55 15.92 0.24
CA ASP A 222 23.38 15.93 -0.96
C ASP A 222 23.24 14.61 -1.76
N THR A 223 22.63 13.58 -1.18
CA THR A 223 22.37 12.29 -1.84
C THR A 223 20.91 12.16 -2.30
N LEU A 224 19.94 12.75 -1.58
CA LEU A 224 18.51 12.65 -1.89
C LEU A 224 18.12 13.25 -3.24
N PHE A 225 18.67 14.42 -3.58
CA PHE A 225 18.32 15.10 -4.83
C PHE A 225 18.64 14.26 -6.09
N PRO A 226 19.83 13.65 -6.25
CA PRO A 226 20.14 12.77 -7.39
C PRO A 226 19.45 11.38 -7.35
N HIS A 227 18.60 11.09 -6.36
CA HIS A 227 18.02 9.75 -6.18
C HIS A 227 16.80 9.42 -7.03
N GLY A 228 16.33 10.30 -7.91
CA GLY A 228 15.30 9.92 -8.90
C GLY A 228 15.81 8.91 -9.95
N GLY A 229 17.03 8.38 -9.78
CA GLY A 229 17.56 7.27 -10.57
C GLY A 229 17.68 7.63 -12.05
N ASN A 230 17.13 6.80 -12.91
CA ASN A 230 17.11 7.04 -14.36
C ASN A 230 16.15 8.18 -14.76
N CYS A 231 15.31 8.65 -13.83
CA CYS A 231 14.32 9.71 -14.03
C CYS A 231 14.84 11.12 -13.71
N GLY A 232 16.11 11.27 -13.34
CA GLY A 232 16.70 12.56 -12.96
C GLY A 232 16.55 12.88 -11.48
N GLY A 233 16.54 14.16 -11.12
CA GLY A 233 16.43 14.58 -9.72
C GLY A 233 15.00 14.48 -9.19
N LEU A 234 14.86 14.31 -7.87
CA LEU A 234 13.56 14.42 -7.20
C LEU A 234 13.00 15.83 -7.37
N VAL A 235 11.69 15.96 -7.63
CA VAL A 235 11.05 17.28 -7.73
C VAL A 235 10.70 17.76 -6.32
N LEU A 236 11.39 18.82 -5.87
CA LEU A 236 11.10 19.44 -4.59
C LEU A 236 9.75 20.17 -4.67
N VAL A 237 8.89 19.87 -3.71
CA VAL A 237 7.59 20.54 -3.56
C VAL A 237 7.80 21.74 -2.64
N PRO A 238 7.51 22.97 -3.12
CA PRO A 238 7.57 24.16 -2.28
C PRO A 238 6.65 24.03 -1.07
N HIS A 239 7.15 24.41 0.10
CA HIS A 239 6.43 24.27 1.35
C HIS A 239 6.89 25.33 2.36
N ASP A 240 6.01 25.63 3.30
CA ASP A 240 6.27 26.43 4.49
C ASP A 240 6.12 25.59 5.76
N VAL A 241 6.71 26.04 6.87
CA VAL A 241 6.54 25.41 8.19
C VAL A 241 5.97 26.42 9.18
N THR A 242 4.73 26.20 9.61
CA THR A 242 3.99 27.08 10.52
C THR A 242 3.94 26.52 11.94
N GLY A 243 5.09 26.22 12.55
CA GLY A 243 5.21 25.69 13.92
C GLY A 243 4.59 24.30 14.14
N SER A 244 3.27 24.17 14.01
CA SER A 244 2.48 22.95 14.15
C SER A 244 2.28 22.18 12.84
N SER A 245 2.59 22.77 11.68
CA SER A 245 2.25 22.16 10.39
C SER A 245 3.30 22.45 9.33
N ILE A 246 3.49 21.49 8.42
CA ILE A 246 4.05 21.73 7.09
C ILE A 246 2.88 22.11 6.20
N VAL A 247 3.04 23.18 5.45
CA VAL A 247 2.00 23.76 4.59
C VAL A 247 2.47 23.67 3.15
N ILE A 248 1.70 23.00 2.31
CA ILE A 248 1.96 22.86 0.88
C ILE A 248 0.80 23.51 0.13
N SER A 249 1.10 24.51 -0.68
CA SER A 249 0.11 25.16 -1.56
C SER A 249 -0.20 24.23 -2.74
N VAL A 250 -1.48 23.88 -2.91
CA VAL A 250 -1.94 23.05 -4.03
C VAL A 250 -1.67 23.74 -5.37
N GLU A 251 -1.98 25.03 -5.46
CA GLU A 251 -1.71 25.82 -6.67
C GLU A 251 -0.23 25.83 -7.03
N THR A 252 0.65 25.92 -6.02
CA THR A 252 2.08 25.87 -6.27
C THR A 252 2.48 24.48 -6.73
N MET A 253 1.99 23.43 -6.07
CA MET A 253 2.30 22.05 -6.42
C MET A 253 1.94 21.71 -7.87
N GLU A 254 0.77 22.13 -8.37
CA GLU A 254 0.33 21.92 -9.77
C GLU A 254 1.23 22.62 -10.81
N VAL A 255 2.02 23.61 -10.42
CA VAL A 255 2.99 24.27 -11.32
C VAL A 255 4.28 23.45 -11.47
N TYR A 256 4.62 22.63 -10.47
CA TYR A 256 5.88 21.88 -10.42
C TYR A 256 5.72 20.40 -10.79
N LEU A 257 4.51 19.85 -10.76
CA LEU A 257 4.19 18.44 -11.03
C LEU A 257 3.33 18.29 -12.28
#